data_AF-A0A2N0QQB7-F1
#
_entry.id   AF-A0A2N0QQB7-F1
#
_cell.length_a   1.000
_cell.length_b   1.000
_cell.length_c   1.000
_cell.angle_alpha   90.00
_cell.angle_beta   90.00
_cell.angle_gamma   90.00
#
_symmetry.space_group_name_H-M   'P 1'
#
loop_
_entity.id
_entity.type
_entity.pdbx_description
1 polymer ?
#
loop_
_entity_poly.entity_id
_entity_poly.type
_entity_poly.pdbx_seq_one_letter_code
_entity_poly.pdbx_strand_id
1 'polypeptide(L)'
;HGITLGVASTATGTIVAQIIPTTRKGEGIGYYSMSATLATAIGPFIGLLMSQHSSAEMIFILCLVFGIFSLATAFFLYVPKLEDMPIKEPVTKGIKLANFIEPKAIPIAFVTLVVAFGYSSVLSYINFYAIEIDQVSAASFFFLVYSIAVLFSRPFTGRLLDLKGANYVMYPAFILFAVKLFLLSIAN
;
A
#
# COMPACT_ATOMS: atom_id res chain seq x y z
N HIS A 1 10.43 -3.76 11.67
CA HIS A 1 9.79 -3.62 10.35
C HIS A 1 9.64 -2.17 9.86
N GLY A 2 9.16 -1.21 10.66
CA GLY A 2 8.81 0.14 10.19
C GLY A 2 9.91 0.91 9.42
N ILE A 3 11.10 1.09 10.01
CA ILE A 3 12.23 1.80 9.36
C ILE A 3 12.62 1.09 8.06
N THR A 4 12.82 -0.23 8.12
CA THR A 4 13.22 -1.04 6.96
C THR A 4 12.18 -0.98 5.84
N LEU A 5 10.88 -1.03 6.17
CA LEU A 5 9.80 -0.90 5.20
C LEU A 5 9.81 0.48 4.54
N GLY A 6 10.01 1.55 5.31
CA GLY A 6 10.10 2.92 4.79
C GLY A 6 11.26 3.09 3.81
N VAL A 7 12.45 2.60 4.17
CA VAL A 7 13.63 2.66 3.30
C VAL A 7 13.42 1.80 2.04
N ALA A 8 12.98 0.56 2.20
CA ALA A 8 12.82 -0.38 1.08
C ALA A 8 11.73 0.06 0.10
N SER A 9 10.57 0.51 0.58
CA SER A 9 9.48 1.00 -0.28
C SER A 9 9.89 2.25 -1.06
N THR A 10 10.57 3.20 -0.41
CA THR A 10 11.06 4.42 -1.06
C THR A 10 12.11 4.11 -2.13
N ALA A 11 13.09 3.25 -1.80
CA ALA A 11 14.14 2.86 -2.73
C ALA A 11 13.58 2.11 -3.93
N THR A 12 12.75 1.08 -3.70
CA THR A 12 12.15 0.28 -4.78
C THR A 12 11.20 1.10 -5.65
N GLY A 13 10.37 1.97 -5.06
CA GLY A 13 9.49 2.86 -5.82
C GLY A 13 10.28 3.83 -6.71
N THR A 14 11.40 4.36 -6.21
CA THR A 14 12.29 5.25 -6.99
C THR A 14 12.94 4.50 -8.16
N ILE A 15 13.49 3.32 -7.89
CA ILE A 15 14.11 2.44 -8.91
C ILE A 15 13.10 2.13 -10.02
N VAL A 16 11.88 1.71 -9.66
CA VAL A 16 10.80 1.42 -10.59
C VAL A 16 10.47 2.65 -11.45
N ALA A 17 10.29 3.82 -10.83
CA ALA A 17 9.97 5.05 -11.53
C ALA A 17 11.09 5.54 -12.48
N GLN A 18 12.33 5.10 -12.28
CA GLN A 18 13.49 5.48 -13.09
C GLN A 18 13.81 4.49 -14.21
N ILE A 19 13.60 3.18 -13.99
CA ILE A 19 13.91 2.14 -15.00
C ILE A 19 12.81 2.03 -16.06
N ILE A 20 11.54 2.25 -15.70
CA ILE A 20 10.44 2.06 -16.66
C ILE A 20 10.49 3.15 -17.74
N PRO A 21 10.49 2.78 -19.03
CA PRO A 21 10.49 3.74 -20.13
C PRO A 21 9.26 4.66 -20.10
N THR A 22 9.45 5.93 -20.48
CA THR A 22 8.40 6.96 -20.45
C THR A 22 7.15 6.56 -21.23
N THR A 23 7.29 5.86 -22.34
CA THR A 23 6.19 5.37 -23.20
C THR A 23 5.28 4.35 -22.52
N ARG A 24 5.74 3.67 -21.46
CA ARG A 24 4.96 2.67 -20.69
C ARG A 24 5.05 2.88 -19.18
N LYS A 25 5.32 4.12 -18.76
CA LYS A 25 5.57 4.47 -17.35
C LYS A 25 4.36 4.19 -16.47
N GLY A 26 3.16 4.53 -16.95
CA GLY A 26 1.90 4.24 -16.25
C GLY A 26 1.68 2.74 -16.04
N GLU A 27 1.83 1.94 -17.09
CA GLU A 27 1.68 0.47 -17.02
C GLU A 27 2.64 -0.17 -16.01
N GLY A 28 3.94 0.19 -16.08
CA GLY A 28 4.94 -0.39 -15.19
C GLY A 28 4.77 0.04 -13.72
N ILE A 29 4.47 1.32 -13.46
CA ILE A 29 4.13 1.80 -12.10
C ILE A 29 2.85 1.12 -11.61
N GLY A 30 1.90 0.87 -12.51
CA GLY A 30 0.69 0.10 -12.25
C GLY A 30 0.99 -1.30 -11.75
N TYR A 31 1.86 -2.06 -12.42
CA TYR A 31 2.26 -3.41 -11.99
C TYR A 31 2.93 -3.42 -10.60
N TYR A 32 3.85 -2.49 -10.35
CA TYR A 32 4.48 -2.35 -9.03
C TYR A 32 3.45 -2.00 -7.94
N SER A 33 2.54 -1.06 -8.23
CA SER A 33 1.49 -0.68 -7.27
C SER A 33 0.48 -1.80 -7.03
N MET A 34 0.23 -2.64 -8.04
CA MET A 34 -0.65 -3.80 -7.95
C MET A 34 -0.05 -4.89 -7.06
N SER A 35 1.26 -5.12 -7.07
CA SER A 35 1.90 -6.11 -6.19
C SER A 35 1.77 -5.73 -4.71
N ALA A 36 1.99 -4.45 -4.37
CA ALA A 36 1.78 -3.94 -3.02
C ALA A 36 0.31 -4.08 -2.59
N THR A 37 -0.61 -3.75 -3.51
CA THR A 37 -2.05 -3.88 -3.29
C THR A 37 -2.45 -5.34 -3.02
N LEU A 38 -1.98 -6.27 -3.85
CA LEU A 38 -2.16 -7.72 -3.69
C LEU A 38 -1.67 -8.22 -2.34
N ALA A 39 -0.49 -7.79 -1.91
CA ALA A 39 0.07 -8.15 -0.62
C ALA A 39 -0.82 -7.68 0.53
N THR A 40 -1.31 -6.43 0.48
CA THR A 40 -2.21 -5.88 1.51
C THR A 40 -3.61 -6.47 1.50
N ALA A 41 -4.05 -7.01 0.35
CA ALA A 41 -5.32 -7.73 0.21
C ALA A 41 -5.18 -9.14 0.82
N ILE A 42 -4.29 -9.95 0.26
CA ILE A 42 -4.16 -11.37 0.56
C ILE A 42 -3.55 -11.60 1.96
N GLY A 43 -2.64 -10.72 2.40
CA GLY A 43 -1.90 -10.86 3.66
C GLY A 43 -2.79 -11.02 4.89
N PRO A 44 -3.70 -10.09 5.18
CA PRO A 44 -4.63 -10.21 6.30
C PRO A 44 -5.52 -11.45 6.24
N PHE A 45 -5.97 -11.86 5.06
CA PHE A 45 -6.79 -13.07 4.88
C PHE A 45 -6.01 -14.33 5.26
N ILE A 46 -4.80 -14.52 4.72
CA ILE A 46 -3.94 -15.66 5.07
C ILE A 46 -3.57 -15.61 6.57
N GLY A 47 -3.21 -14.43 7.07
CA GLY A 47 -2.84 -14.24 8.47
C GLY A 47 -3.97 -14.61 9.43
N LEU A 48 -5.20 -14.21 9.14
CA LEU A 48 -6.37 -14.56 9.95
C LEU A 48 -6.68 -16.06 9.88
N LEU A 49 -6.67 -16.66 8.68
CA LEU A 49 -6.89 -18.11 8.55
C LEU A 49 -5.87 -18.92 9.33
N MET A 50 -4.59 -18.54 9.28
CA MET A 50 -3.53 -19.19 10.06
C MET A 50 -3.67 -18.93 11.55
N SER A 51 -4.12 -17.74 11.96
CA SER A 51 -4.36 -17.45 13.38
C SER A 51 -5.47 -18.30 14.00
N GLN A 52 -6.39 -18.82 13.19
CA GLN A 52 -7.50 -19.68 13.64
C GLN A 52 -7.13 -21.17 13.61
N HIS A 53 -6.32 -21.60 12.65
CA HIS A 53 -6.07 -23.03 12.37
C HIS A 53 -4.61 -23.46 12.63
N SER A 54 -3.75 -22.53 13.05
CA SER A 54 -2.32 -22.77 13.23
C SER A 54 -1.78 -22.03 14.45
N SER A 55 -0.49 -22.20 14.74
CA SER A 55 0.21 -21.52 15.82
C SER A 55 0.87 -20.23 15.34
N ALA A 56 1.11 -19.30 16.26
CA ALA A 56 1.86 -18.07 15.97
C ALA A 56 3.26 -18.37 15.40
N GLU A 57 3.90 -19.45 15.84
CA GLU A 57 5.20 -19.90 15.33
C GLU A 57 5.15 -20.20 13.82
N MET A 58 4.11 -20.89 13.34
CA MET A 58 3.93 -21.18 11.91
C MET A 58 3.73 -19.90 11.08
N ILE A 59 3.07 -18.88 11.64
CA ILE A 59 2.93 -17.57 11.00
C ILE A 59 4.31 -16.90 10.85
N PHE A 60 5.13 -16.91 11.90
CA PHE A 60 6.49 -16.35 11.84
C PHE A 60 7.40 -17.11 10.88
N ILE A 61 7.30 -18.45 10.83
CA ILE A 61 8.04 -19.27 9.86
C ILE A 61 7.64 -18.90 8.43
N LEU A 62 6.34 -18.76 8.15
CA LEU A 62 5.88 -18.34 6.82
C LEU A 62 6.42 -16.96 6.45
N CYS A 63 6.36 -15.99 7.36
CA CYS A 63 6.95 -14.66 7.14
C CYS A 63 8.45 -14.73 6.87
N LEU A 64 9.18 -15.59 7.58
CA LEU A 64 10.61 -15.80 7.37
C LEU A 64 10.90 -16.38 5.98
N VAL A 65 10.12 -17.37 5.54
CA VAL A 65 10.23 -17.97 4.20
C VAL A 65 10.00 -16.91 3.12
N PHE A 66 8.97 -16.07 3.24
CA PHE A 66 8.76 -14.96 2.30
C PHE A 66 9.89 -13.92 2.35
N GLY A 67 10.44 -13.65 3.53
CA GLY A 67 11.61 -12.77 3.68
C GLY A 67 12.85 -13.32 2.95
N ILE A 68 13.13 -14.60 3.09
CA ILE A 68 14.24 -15.27 2.39
C ILE A 68 14.00 -15.26 0.88
N PHE A 69 12.79 -15.54 0.41
CA PHE A 69 12.45 -15.49 -1.00
C PHE A 69 12.57 -14.07 -1.58
N SER A 70 12.12 -13.06 -0.84
CA SER A 70 12.28 -11.65 -1.21
C SER A 70 13.76 -11.25 -1.28
N LEU A 71 14.60 -11.76 -0.37
CA LEU A 71 16.03 -11.50 -0.40
C LEU A 71 16.71 -12.22 -1.57
N ALA A 72 16.34 -13.47 -1.83
CA ALA A 72 16.87 -14.24 -2.95
C ALA A 72 16.57 -13.55 -4.29
N THR A 73 15.33 -13.13 -4.51
CA THR A 73 14.92 -12.41 -5.74
C THR A 73 15.65 -11.07 -5.91
N ALA A 74 16.05 -10.41 -4.83
CA ALA A 74 16.83 -9.17 -4.90
C ALA A 74 18.22 -9.39 -5.54
N PHE A 75 18.85 -10.55 -5.36
CA PHE A 75 20.14 -10.87 -6.01
C PHE A 75 20.03 -11.08 -7.52
N PHE A 76 18.84 -11.45 -8.02
CA PHE A 76 18.57 -11.62 -9.46
C PHE A 76 18.04 -10.34 -10.11
N LEU A 77 17.75 -9.30 -9.33
CA LEU A 77 17.23 -8.05 -9.84
C LEU A 77 18.34 -7.27 -10.56
N TYR A 78 18.21 -7.10 -11.87
CA TYR A 78 19.06 -6.20 -12.63
C TYR A 78 18.51 -4.77 -12.55
N VAL A 79 19.28 -3.88 -11.92
CA VAL A 79 19.03 -2.44 -11.94
C VAL A 79 20.03 -1.83 -12.92
N PRO A 80 19.58 -1.37 -14.12
CA PRO A 80 20.44 -0.65 -15.04
C PRO A 80 21.12 0.51 -14.32
N LYS A 81 22.40 0.73 -14.61
CA LYS A 81 23.04 1.98 -14.20
C LYS A 81 22.29 3.10 -14.90
N LEU A 82 21.73 4.01 -14.11
CA LEU A 82 21.12 5.23 -14.62
C LEU A 82 22.26 6.13 -15.09
N GLU A 83 22.70 5.95 -16.33
CA GLU A 83 23.68 6.82 -16.97
C GLU A 83 23.11 8.24 -17.02
N ASP A 84 23.82 9.16 -16.37
CA ASP A 84 23.80 10.61 -16.59
C ASP A 84 22.42 11.26 -16.74
N MET A 85 21.57 11.16 -15.70
CA MET A 85 20.68 12.28 -15.44
C MET A 85 21.57 13.46 -15.04
N PRO A 86 21.51 14.61 -15.73
CA PRO A 86 22.30 15.78 -15.35
C PRO A 86 21.96 16.10 -13.90
N ILE A 87 22.94 15.95 -13.02
CA ILE A 87 22.83 16.35 -11.62
C ILE A 87 22.50 17.84 -11.66
N LYS A 88 21.22 18.18 -11.47
CA LYS A 88 20.76 19.56 -11.35
C LYS A 88 21.32 20.11 -10.06
N GLU A 89 22.52 20.67 -10.19
CA GLU A 89 23.32 21.36 -9.18
C GLU A 89 23.66 20.55 -7.91
N PRO A 90 24.83 20.81 -7.29
CA PRO A 90 25.12 20.24 -5.99
C PRO A 90 24.08 20.75 -4.99
N VAL A 91 23.18 19.86 -4.55
CA VAL A 91 22.26 20.13 -3.44
C VAL A 91 23.09 20.71 -2.30
N THR A 92 22.81 21.97 -1.95
CA THR A 92 23.56 22.75 -0.97
C THR A 92 23.87 21.89 0.25
N LYS A 93 25.16 21.79 0.63
CA LYS A 93 25.62 21.07 1.84
C LYS A 93 24.86 21.59 3.06
N GLY A 94 23.83 20.86 3.49
CA GLY A 94 23.03 21.18 4.67
C GLY A 94 21.63 20.59 4.58
N ILE A 95 21.20 19.88 5.63
CA ILE A 95 19.82 19.43 5.80
C ILE A 95 18.99 20.69 6.12
N LYS A 96 18.42 21.33 5.09
CA LYS A 96 17.44 22.40 5.26
C LYS A 96 16.06 21.77 5.27
N LEU A 97 15.29 21.95 6.36
CA LEU A 97 13.92 21.43 6.47
C LEU A 97 13.00 21.93 5.33
N ALA A 98 13.30 23.13 4.80
CA ALA A 98 12.64 23.70 3.62
C ALA A 98 12.83 22.90 2.32
N ASN A 99 13.85 22.03 2.24
CA ASN A 99 14.05 21.13 1.10
C ASN A 99 13.26 19.82 1.26
N PHE A 100 12.73 19.53 2.46
CA PHE A 100 11.95 18.32 2.75
C PHE A 100 10.45 18.56 2.76
N ILE A 101 10.02 19.77 3.14
CA ILE A 101 8.61 20.14 3.24
C ILE A 101 8.25 21.07 2.09
N GLU A 102 7.41 20.59 1.18
CA GLU A 102 6.76 21.41 0.15
C GLU A 102 5.42 21.94 0.70
N PRO A 103 5.29 23.25 1.02
CA PRO A 103 4.09 23.77 1.67
C PRO A 103 2.81 23.56 0.86
N LYS A 104 2.90 23.53 -0.47
CA LYS A 104 1.76 23.28 -1.36
C LYS A 104 1.22 21.85 -1.26
N ALA A 105 2.02 20.90 -0.77
CA ALA A 105 1.61 19.51 -0.58
C ALA A 105 0.94 19.26 0.78
N ILE A 106 1.08 20.18 1.75
CA ILE A 106 0.54 20.02 3.11
C ILE A 106 -0.97 19.71 3.13
N PRO A 107 -1.84 20.40 2.35
CA PRO A 107 -3.28 20.09 2.37
C PRO A 107 -3.57 18.65 1.93
N ILE A 108 -2.91 18.16 0.89
CA ILE A 108 -3.08 16.80 0.38
C ILE A 108 -2.52 15.78 1.37
N ALA A 109 -1.38 16.09 2.00
CA ALA A 109 -0.78 15.26 3.03
C ALA A 109 -1.73 15.11 4.24
N PHE A 110 -2.38 16.19 4.67
CA PHE A 110 -3.35 16.15 5.76
C PHE A 110 -4.58 15.29 5.41
N VAL A 111 -5.15 15.44 4.21
CA VAL A 111 -6.26 14.58 3.75
C VAL A 111 -5.83 13.11 3.74
N THR A 112 -4.65 12.82 3.22
CA THR A 112 -4.10 11.45 3.18
C THR A 112 -3.89 10.89 4.58
N LEU A 113 -3.44 11.71 5.52
CA LEU A 113 -3.26 11.34 6.92
C LEU A 113 -4.60 10.96 7.57
N VAL A 114 -5.65 11.75 7.39
CA VAL A 114 -6.98 11.46 7.96
C VAL A 114 -7.55 10.16 7.39
N VAL A 115 -7.42 9.95 6.07
CA VAL A 115 -7.87 8.71 5.41
C VAL A 115 -7.06 7.49 5.89
N ALA A 116 -5.73 7.62 5.95
CA ALA A 116 -4.85 6.54 6.38
C ALA A 116 -5.08 6.18 7.85
N PHE A 117 -5.32 7.18 8.71
CA PHE A 117 -5.64 6.97 10.12
C PHE A 117 -6.93 6.15 10.27
N GLY A 118 -8.03 6.59 9.63
CA GLY A 118 -9.29 5.85 9.70
C GLY A 118 -9.19 4.44 9.12
N TYR A 119 -8.48 4.27 7.99
CA TYR A 119 -8.21 2.96 7.41
C TYR A 119 -7.42 2.05 8.37
N SER A 120 -6.37 2.58 9.00
CA SER A 120 -5.55 1.82 9.96
C SER A 120 -6.33 1.43 11.21
N SER A 121 -7.21 2.30 11.71
CA SER A 121 -8.06 1.97 12.86
C SER A 121 -8.98 0.79 12.55
N VAL A 122 -9.69 0.82 11.41
CA VAL A 122 -10.54 -0.31 11.01
C VAL A 122 -9.72 -1.58 10.84
N LEU A 123 -8.58 -1.50 10.15
CA LEU A 123 -7.74 -2.67 9.88
C LEU A 123 -7.21 -3.31 11.17
N SER A 124 -6.80 -2.52 12.16
CA SER A 124 -6.24 -3.02 13.43
C SER A 124 -7.30 -3.61 14.37
N TYR A 125 -8.52 -3.05 14.40
CA TYR A 125 -9.52 -3.43 15.39
C TYR A 125 -10.61 -4.37 14.88
N ILE A 126 -10.81 -4.49 13.56
CA ILE A 126 -11.92 -5.30 13.02
C ILE A 126 -11.85 -6.78 13.43
N ASN A 127 -10.64 -7.34 13.55
CA ASN A 127 -10.46 -8.72 13.99
C ASN A 127 -10.81 -8.87 15.48
N PHE A 128 -10.26 -8.01 16.34
CA PHE A 128 -10.56 -8.03 17.78
C PHE A 128 -12.07 -7.87 18.05
N TYR A 129 -12.70 -6.93 17.36
CA TYR A 129 -14.15 -6.72 17.45
C TYR A 129 -14.93 -7.97 17.02
N ALA A 130 -14.55 -8.61 15.91
CA ALA A 130 -15.21 -9.83 15.44
C ALA A 130 -15.04 -11.02 16.40
N ILE A 131 -13.91 -11.12 17.10
CA ILE A 131 -13.70 -12.11 18.17
C ILE A 131 -14.59 -11.81 19.37
N GLU A 132 -14.72 -10.53 19.75
CA GLU A 132 -15.54 -10.10 20.90
C GLU A 132 -17.03 -10.42 20.71
N ILE A 133 -17.56 -10.25 19.48
CA ILE A 133 -18.95 -10.59 19.14
C ILE A 133 -19.14 -12.06 18.70
N ASP A 134 -18.12 -12.91 18.85
CA ASP A 134 -18.10 -14.32 18.45
C ASP A 134 -18.41 -14.57 16.96
N GLN A 135 -18.10 -13.60 16.10
CA GLN A 135 -18.30 -13.63 14.65
C GLN A 135 -16.97 -13.68 13.90
N VAL A 136 -16.06 -14.56 14.30
CA VAL A 136 -14.74 -14.65 13.68
C VAL A 136 -14.80 -15.05 12.20
N SER A 137 -15.84 -15.79 11.80
CA SER A 137 -16.12 -16.08 10.38
C SER A 137 -16.41 -14.81 9.57
N ALA A 138 -17.08 -13.82 10.17
CA ALA A 138 -17.36 -12.54 9.52
C ALA A 138 -16.08 -11.73 9.27
N ALA A 139 -15.07 -11.79 10.14
CA ALA A 139 -13.76 -11.17 9.90
C ALA A 139 -13.01 -11.84 8.73
N SER A 140 -13.03 -13.17 8.65
CA SER A 140 -12.44 -13.91 7.53
C SER A 140 -13.13 -13.57 6.22
N PHE A 141 -14.46 -13.44 6.24
CA PHE A 141 -15.24 -13.00 5.10
C PHE A 141 -14.96 -11.54 4.71
N PHE A 142 -14.79 -10.63 5.68
CA PHE A 142 -14.42 -9.24 5.44
C PHE A 142 -13.09 -9.13 4.70
N PHE A 143 -12.04 -9.83 5.15
CA PHE A 143 -10.74 -9.78 4.49
C PHE A 143 -10.75 -10.45 3.11
N LEU A 144 -11.55 -11.50 2.93
CA LEU A 144 -11.74 -12.12 1.62
C LEU A 144 -12.43 -11.17 0.62
N VAL A 145 -13.57 -10.58 1.01
CA VAL A 145 -14.31 -9.62 0.18
C VAL A 145 -13.47 -8.38 -0.09
N TYR A 146 -12.75 -7.87 0.92
CA TYR A 146 -11.78 -6.79 0.77
C TYR A 146 -10.72 -7.15 -0.28
N SER A 147 -10.14 -8.35 -0.20
CA SER A 147 -9.13 -8.81 -1.14
C SER A 147 -9.64 -8.82 -2.58
N ILE A 148 -10.82 -9.40 -2.79
CA ILE A 148 -11.48 -9.48 -4.09
C ILE A 148 -11.81 -8.06 -4.59
N ALA A 149 -12.47 -7.24 -3.78
CA ALA A 149 -12.86 -5.89 -4.16
C ALA A 149 -11.65 -5.03 -4.55
N VAL A 150 -10.56 -5.12 -3.79
CA VAL A 150 -9.31 -4.43 -4.08
C VAL A 150 -8.66 -4.94 -5.37
N LEU A 151 -8.63 -6.26 -5.56
CA LEU A 151 -8.10 -6.89 -6.77
C LEU A 151 -8.83 -6.46 -8.04
N PHE A 152 -10.15 -6.46 -8.00
CA PHE A 152 -10.97 -6.05 -9.14
C PHE A 152 -10.95 -4.55 -9.34
N SER A 153 -11.05 -3.74 -8.29
CA SER A 153 -11.10 -2.27 -8.44
C SER A 153 -9.77 -1.68 -8.92
N ARG A 154 -8.62 -2.31 -8.67
CA ARG A 154 -7.30 -1.73 -9.00
C ARG A 154 -7.05 -1.55 -10.50
N PRO A 155 -7.26 -2.56 -11.37
CA PRO A 155 -7.09 -2.38 -12.81
C PRO A 155 -7.96 -1.26 -13.38
N PHE A 156 -9.20 -1.11 -12.91
CA PHE A 156 -10.10 -0.04 -13.37
C PHE A 156 -9.66 1.33 -12.86
N THR A 157 -9.38 1.46 -11.55
CA THR A 157 -8.99 2.74 -10.94
C THR A 157 -7.63 3.23 -11.44
N GLY A 158 -6.66 2.33 -11.65
CA GLY A 158 -5.36 2.66 -12.24
C GLY A 158 -5.49 3.19 -13.67
N ARG A 159 -6.21 2.46 -14.54
CA ARG A 159 -6.46 2.92 -15.91
C ARG A 159 -7.25 4.22 -15.97
N LEU A 160 -8.21 4.41 -15.07
CA LEU A 160 -9.01 5.63 -14.99
C LEU A 160 -8.20 6.84 -14.54
N LEU A 161 -7.26 6.64 -13.59
CA LEU A 161 -6.32 7.67 -13.14
C LEU A 161 -5.41 8.13 -14.28
N ASP A 162 -4.91 7.20 -15.09
CA ASP A 162 -4.06 7.51 -16.25
C ASP A 162 -4.83 8.25 -17.36
N LEU A 163 -6.12 7.94 -17.57
CA LEU A 163 -6.92 8.52 -18.66
C LEU A 163 -7.60 9.85 -18.33
N LYS A 164 -8.08 10.02 -17.09
CA LYS A 164 -8.92 11.18 -16.68
C LYS A 164 -8.28 12.04 -15.58
N GLY A 165 -7.09 11.68 -15.12
CA GLY A 165 -6.38 12.38 -14.06
C GLY A 165 -6.85 12.03 -12.65
N ALA A 166 -6.03 12.37 -11.66
CA ALA A 166 -6.20 11.97 -10.27
C ALA A 166 -7.53 12.44 -9.64
N ASN A 167 -7.96 13.65 -9.94
CA ASN A 167 -9.16 14.25 -9.34
C ASN A 167 -10.44 13.45 -9.65
N TYR A 168 -10.54 12.86 -10.85
CA TYR A 168 -11.71 12.08 -11.26
C TYR A 168 -11.87 10.80 -10.42
N VAL A 169 -10.77 10.26 -9.90
CA VAL A 169 -10.76 9.05 -9.06
C VAL A 169 -10.85 9.42 -7.57
N MET A 170 -10.15 10.47 -7.14
CA MET A 170 -10.09 10.83 -5.72
C MET A 170 -11.41 11.33 -5.15
N TYR A 171 -12.16 12.20 -5.85
CA TYR A 171 -13.42 12.72 -5.29
C TYR A 171 -14.46 11.62 -5.03
N PRO A 172 -14.77 10.70 -5.96
CA PRO A 172 -15.65 9.58 -5.68
C PRO A 172 -15.12 8.67 -4.57
N ALA A 173 -13.80 8.43 -4.52
CA ALA A 173 -13.20 7.60 -3.48
C ALA A 173 -13.35 8.20 -2.08
N PHE A 174 -13.20 9.53 -1.93
CA PHE A 174 -13.42 10.21 -0.66
C PHE A 174 -14.88 10.14 -0.21
N ILE A 175 -15.83 10.32 -1.12
CA ILE A 175 -17.26 10.18 -0.83
C ILE A 175 -17.57 8.75 -0.36
N LEU A 176 -17.10 7.74 -1.11
CA LEU A 176 -17.29 6.34 -0.75
C LEU A 176 -16.63 5.99 0.58
N PHE A 177 -15.45 6.53 0.87
CA PHE A 177 -14.78 6.32 2.15
C PHE A 177 -15.56 6.93 3.32
N ALA A 178 -16.10 8.14 3.16
CA ALA A 178 -16.96 8.77 4.16
C ALA A 178 -18.24 7.96 4.40
N VAL A 179 -18.92 7.52 3.33
CA VAL A 179 -20.11 6.67 3.43
C VAL A 179 -19.77 5.34 4.13
N LYS A 180 -18.64 4.71 3.79
CA LYS A 180 -18.16 3.48 4.45
C LYS A 180 -17.98 3.68 5.95
N LEU A 181 -17.31 4.74 6.38
CA LEU A 181 -17.09 5.02 7.80
C LEU A 181 -18.41 5.31 8.52
N PHE A 182 -19.32 6.05 7.89
CA PHE A 182 -20.65 6.30 8.44
C PHE A 182 -21.47 5.02 8.60
N LEU A 183 -21.51 4.17 7.58
CA LEU A 183 -22.18 2.86 7.64
C LEU A 183 -21.58 1.96 8.72
N LEU A 184 -20.26 1.96 8.87
CA LEU A 184 -19.59 1.20 9.93
C LEU A 184 -19.96 1.74 11.32
N SER A 185 -20.13 3.05 11.46
CA SER A 185 -20.50 3.68 12.74
C SER A 185 -21.93 3.35 13.19
N ILE A 186 -22.82 2.98 12.27
CA ILE A 186 -24.22 2.61 12.58
C ILE A 186 -24.45 1.10 12.60
N ALA A 187 -23.46 0.33 12.13
CA ALA A 187 -23.49 -1.13 12.18
C ALA A 187 -23.17 -1.56 13.63
N ASN A 188 -24.22 -1.90 14.37
CA ASN A 188 -24.15 -2.50 15.71
C ASN A 188 -23.78 -3.98 15.67
#